data_AF-A0A3M1HYA3-F1
#
_entry.id   AF-A0A3M1HYA3-F1
#
_cell.length_a   1.000
_cell.length_b   1.000
_cell.length_c   1.000
_cell.angle_alpha   90.00
_cell.angle_beta   90.00
_cell.angle_gamma   90.00
#
_symmetry.space_group_name_H-M   'P 1'
#
loop_
_entity.id
_entity.type
_entity.pdbx_description
1 polymer ?
#
loop_
_entity_poly.entity_id
_entity_poly.type
_entity_poly.pdbx_seq_one_letter_code
_entity_poly.pdbx_strand_id
1 'polypeptide(L)'
;MNYLVIFTIGPVQAFIVQARKTRDLYAGSRILSKIIQKSLPKEGVIFPHPQIESMPNRFIAEIKTENIQDFCDQTREKIQQAYQAILEESRKEGKAGVKEGYQRQSENFLEIHYAALPLDKSYEKVYPELERLLGAAKNGRIFSQMEEWGKKCSLCGERNVLFYRDSKISNKKYHYGSRQLKGELLSAFETYHENLIPLKQDGVTLAEREGLCAICFTKRFYPVSKFPSTAEIALMDTLQKLESEPEKKKLESLLSGKWDEQLYFEENLTQEYFQKYNLPVEKLNDLKKALDKLQKKAKEKG
;
A
#
# COMPACT_ATOMS: atom_id res chain seq x y z
N MET A 1 -29.51 -22.15 15.77
CA MET A 1 -30.22 -20.85 15.76
C MET A 1 -29.72 -20.02 14.59
N ASN A 2 -30.51 -19.06 14.10
CA ASN A 2 -30.04 -18.14 13.05
C ASN A 2 -29.52 -16.86 13.70
N TYR A 3 -28.41 -16.34 13.17
CA TYR A 3 -27.76 -15.12 13.64
C TYR A 3 -27.52 -14.19 12.47
N LEU A 4 -27.69 -12.89 12.70
CA LEU A 4 -27.19 -11.86 11.79
C LEU A 4 -25.82 -11.40 12.27
N VAL A 5 -24.81 -11.53 11.41
CA VAL A 5 -23.43 -11.15 11.70
C VAL A 5 -22.98 -10.03 10.79
N ILE A 6 -22.16 -9.13 11.32
CA ILE A 6 -21.45 -8.11 10.55
C ILE A 6 -19.97 -8.16 10.92
N PHE A 7 -19.11 -8.21 9.90
CA PHE A 7 -17.65 -8.11 10.05
C PHE A 7 -17.16 -6.89 9.29
N THR A 8 -16.13 -6.24 9.81
CA THR A 8 -15.47 -5.10 9.16
C THR A 8 -13.99 -5.09 9.49
N ILE A 9 -13.19 -4.70 8.50
CA ILE A 9 -11.75 -4.54 8.64
C ILE A 9 -11.36 -3.06 8.51
N GLY A 10 -10.29 -2.69 9.21
CA GLY A 10 -9.72 -1.35 9.21
C GLY A 10 -8.21 -1.37 9.49
N PRO A 11 -7.56 -0.20 9.53
CA PRO A 11 -8.11 1.11 9.16
C PRO A 11 -8.24 1.25 7.63
N VAL A 12 -9.33 1.86 7.13
CA VAL A 12 -9.58 1.98 5.68
C VAL A 12 -8.94 3.23 5.08
N GLN A 13 -9.41 4.40 5.49
CA GLN A 13 -8.99 5.67 4.87
C GLN A 13 -7.51 5.95 5.14
N ALA A 14 -7.06 5.79 6.39
CA ALA A 14 -5.65 5.96 6.74
C ALA A 14 -4.75 5.01 5.91
N PHE A 15 -5.20 3.78 5.62
CA PHE A 15 -4.41 2.85 4.83
C PHE A 15 -4.37 3.19 3.34
N ILE A 16 -5.51 3.52 2.73
CA ILE A 16 -5.62 3.79 1.29
C ILE A 16 -4.97 5.14 0.94
N VAL A 17 -5.23 6.19 1.73
CA VAL A 17 -4.78 7.57 1.44
C VAL A 17 -3.27 7.73 1.59
N GLN A 18 -2.63 6.92 2.44
CA GLN A 18 -1.17 6.92 2.61
C GLN A 18 -0.45 6.31 1.39
N ALA A 19 -0.45 7.03 0.29
CA ALA A 19 0.10 6.62 -0.99
C ALA A 19 0.86 7.79 -1.63
N ARG A 20 2.01 7.49 -2.24
CA ARG A 20 2.78 8.46 -3.04
C ARG A 20 2.60 8.27 -4.53
N LYS A 21 2.19 7.07 -4.93
CA LYS A 21 1.89 6.69 -6.32
C LYS A 21 0.47 6.16 -6.39
N THR A 22 -0.19 6.35 -7.52
CA THR A 22 -1.53 5.79 -7.79
C THR A 22 -1.56 4.27 -7.64
N ARG A 23 -0.47 3.58 -7.98
CA ARG A 23 -0.26 2.16 -7.70
C ARG A 23 -0.37 1.82 -6.21
N ASP A 24 0.23 2.61 -5.32
CA ASP A 24 0.19 2.37 -3.87
C ASP A 24 -1.25 2.51 -3.34
N LEU A 25 -1.99 3.49 -3.87
CA LEU A 25 -3.41 3.73 -3.56
C LEU A 25 -4.28 2.56 -4.02
N TYR A 26 -4.09 2.12 -5.27
CA TYR A 26 -4.80 0.98 -5.84
C TYR A 26 -4.50 -0.30 -5.06
N ALA A 27 -3.23 -0.55 -4.74
CA ALA A 27 -2.81 -1.69 -3.93
C ALA A 27 -3.48 -1.70 -2.55
N GLY A 28 -3.53 -0.57 -1.85
CA GLY A 28 -4.22 -0.46 -0.57
C GLY A 28 -5.69 -0.88 -0.65
N SER A 29 -6.42 -0.41 -1.67
CA SER A 29 -7.81 -0.81 -1.89
C SER A 29 -7.96 -2.30 -2.22
N ARG A 30 -7.09 -2.84 -3.09
CA ARG A 30 -7.15 -4.25 -3.50
C ARG A 30 -6.80 -5.21 -2.36
N ILE A 31 -5.86 -4.85 -1.48
CA ILE A 31 -5.52 -5.64 -0.29
C ILE A 31 -6.75 -5.82 0.59
N LEU A 32 -7.43 -4.73 0.98
CA LEU A 32 -8.63 -4.80 1.82
C LEU A 32 -9.74 -5.62 1.16
N SER A 33 -9.97 -5.37 -0.14
CA SER A 33 -10.94 -6.14 -0.92
C SER A 33 -10.60 -7.64 -0.94
N LYS A 34 -9.32 -7.99 -1.08
CA LYS A 34 -8.88 -9.39 -1.14
C LYS A 34 -9.03 -10.11 0.20
N ILE A 35 -8.76 -9.42 1.31
CA ILE A 35 -8.97 -9.95 2.65
C ILE A 35 -10.45 -10.30 2.83
N ILE A 36 -11.36 -9.36 2.56
CA ILE A 36 -12.80 -9.60 2.69
C ILE A 36 -13.26 -10.74 1.78
N GLN A 37 -12.84 -10.74 0.51
CA GLN A 37 -13.19 -11.80 -0.44
C GLN A 37 -12.79 -13.20 0.09
N LYS A 38 -11.59 -13.34 0.67
CA LYS A 38 -11.11 -14.63 1.22
C LYS A 38 -11.81 -15.03 2.51
N SER A 39 -12.45 -14.10 3.19
CA SER A 39 -13.08 -14.32 4.50
C SER A 39 -14.61 -14.42 4.45
N LEU A 40 -15.22 -14.27 3.26
CA LEU A 40 -16.66 -14.46 3.10
C LEU A 40 -17.08 -15.88 3.51
N PRO A 41 -18.19 -16.03 4.25
CA PRO A 41 -18.78 -17.35 4.47
C PRO A 41 -19.28 -17.92 3.13
N LYS A 42 -19.37 -19.25 3.07
CA LYS A 42 -19.79 -19.97 1.84
C LYS A 42 -21.23 -19.69 1.46
N GLU A 43 -22.08 -19.49 2.47
CA GLU A 43 -23.52 -19.30 2.33
C GLU A 43 -23.99 -18.18 3.25
N GLY A 44 -25.20 -17.66 3.00
CA GLY A 44 -25.84 -16.67 3.86
C GLY A 44 -25.30 -15.26 3.73
N VAL A 45 -24.40 -14.96 2.78
CA VAL A 45 -23.92 -13.59 2.55
C VAL A 45 -25.07 -12.72 2.03
N ILE A 46 -25.41 -11.67 2.79
CA ILE A 46 -26.41 -10.66 2.43
C ILE A 46 -25.73 -9.49 1.71
N PHE A 47 -24.55 -9.08 2.20
CA PHE A 47 -23.76 -7.99 1.63
C PHE A 47 -22.27 -8.28 1.85
N PRO A 48 -21.37 -7.95 0.92
CA PRO A 48 -21.62 -7.60 -0.48
C PRO A 48 -22.11 -8.79 -1.30
N HIS A 49 -22.60 -8.56 -2.52
CA HIS A 49 -22.85 -9.67 -3.46
C HIS A 49 -21.52 -10.40 -3.75
N PRO A 50 -21.44 -11.75 -3.62
CA PRO A 50 -20.15 -12.48 -3.66
C PRO A 50 -19.34 -12.34 -4.95
N GLN A 51 -19.97 -11.92 -6.04
CA GLN A 51 -19.36 -11.81 -7.38
C GLN A 51 -18.92 -10.38 -7.76
N ILE A 52 -18.97 -9.41 -6.85
CA ILE A 52 -18.46 -8.06 -7.18
C ILE A 52 -16.93 -8.04 -7.23
N GLU A 53 -16.37 -7.26 -8.14
CA GLU A 53 -14.91 -7.21 -8.34
C GLU A 53 -14.19 -6.50 -7.18
N SER A 54 -14.80 -5.43 -6.66
CA SER A 54 -14.24 -4.60 -5.59
C SER A 54 -15.07 -4.75 -4.33
N MET A 55 -14.60 -5.59 -3.42
CA MET A 55 -15.25 -5.83 -2.14
C MET A 55 -15.09 -4.60 -1.23
N PRO A 56 -16.16 -4.19 -0.52
CA PRO A 56 -16.06 -3.23 0.57
C PRO A 56 -15.28 -3.80 1.74
N ASN A 57 -14.95 -2.96 2.73
CA ASN A 57 -14.23 -3.35 3.95
C ASN A 57 -15.13 -4.04 5.00
N ARG A 58 -16.28 -4.57 4.62
CA ARG A 58 -17.25 -5.20 5.51
C ARG A 58 -18.10 -6.22 4.79
N PHE A 59 -18.62 -7.19 5.53
CA PHE A 59 -19.67 -8.07 5.03
C PHE A 59 -20.72 -8.33 6.13
N ILE A 60 -21.92 -8.68 5.69
CA ILE A 60 -23.08 -9.04 6.51
C ILE A 60 -23.56 -10.41 6.04
N ALA A 61 -23.82 -11.31 6.97
CA ALA A 61 -24.32 -12.64 6.66
C ALA A 61 -25.35 -13.12 7.66
N GLU A 62 -26.27 -13.98 7.21
CA GLU A 62 -27.12 -14.80 8.05
C GLU A 62 -26.47 -16.17 8.25
N ILE A 63 -26.22 -16.54 9.49
CA ILE A 63 -25.48 -17.76 9.85
C ILE A 63 -26.35 -18.64 10.73
N LYS A 64 -26.58 -19.87 10.27
CA LYS A 64 -27.24 -20.92 11.05
C LYS A 64 -26.18 -21.74 11.78
N THR A 65 -26.10 -21.59 13.10
CA THR A 65 -25.14 -22.32 13.96
C THR A 65 -25.70 -22.49 15.37
N GLU A 66 -25.14 -23.44 16.11
CA GLU A 66 -25.37 -23.60 17.56
C GLU A 66 -24.38 -22.76 18.38
N ASN A 67 -23.15 -22.60 17.89
CA ASN A 67 -22.12 -21.80 18.52
C ASN A 67 -21.70 -20.66 17.57
N ILE A 68 -22.23 -19.46 17.82
CA ILE A 68 -21.91 -18.27 17.04
C ILE A 68 -20.51 -17.72 17.32
N GLN A 69 -20.01 -17.96 18.53
CA GLN A 69 -18.67 -17.50 18.94
C GLN A 69 -17.59 -18.25 18.16
N ASP A 70 -17.70 -19.57 18.03
CA ASP A 70 -16.80 -20.38 17.20
C ASP A 70 -16.78 -19.91 15.74
N PHE A 71 -17.94 -19.61 15.17
CA PHE A 71 -18.01 -19.06 13.81
C PHE A 71 -17.25 -17.72 13.70
N CYS A 72 -17.42 -16.84 14.70
CA CYS A 72 -16.77 -15.54 14.70
C CYS A 72 -15.26 -15.65 14.87
N ASP A 73 -14.78 -16.55 15.73
CA ASP A 73 -13.36 -16.78 15.96
C ASP A 73 -12.68 -17.42 14.73
N GLN A 74 -13.31 -18.42 14.11
CA GLN A 74 -12.84 -18.99 12.84
C GLN A 74 -12.81 -17.95 11.72
N THR A 75 -13.78 -17.04 11.67
CA THR A 75 -13.82 -15.95 10.69
C THR A 75 -12.69 -14.95 10.93
N ARG A 76 -12.45 -14.57 12.20
CA ARG A 76 -11.31 -13.72 12.57
C ARG A 76 -9.99 -14.36 12.17
N GLU A 77 -9.83 -15.66 12.41
CA GLU A 77 -8.64 -16.42 12.01
C GLU A 77 -8.45 -16.40 10.48
N LYS A 78 -9.52 -16.64 9.71
CA LYS A 78 -9.47 -16.55 8.24
C LYS A 78 -9.05 -15.17 7.75
N ILE A 79 -9.53 -14.10 8.37
CA ILE A 79 -9.12 -12.72 8.05
C ILE A 79 -7.62 -12.53 8.32
N GLN A 80 -7.14 -12.99 9.48
CA GLN A 80 -5.72 -12.91 9.84
C GLN A 80 -4.85 -13.73 8.88
N GLN A 81 -5.24 -14.96 8.55
CA GLN A 81 -4.54 -15.81 7.59
C GLN A 81 -4.49 -15.18 6.19
N ALA A 82 -5.60 -14.57 5.74
CA ALA A 82 -5.64 -13.88 4.45
C ALA A 82 -4.66 -12.69 4.42
N TYR A 83 -4.58 -11.92 5.51
CA TYR A 83 -3.64 -10.81 5.64
C TYR A 83 -2.19 -11.28 5.72
N GLN A 84 -1.89 -12.33 6.49
CA GLN A 84 -0.56 -12.92 6.57
C GLN A 84 -0.08 -13.45 5.21
N ALA A 85 -0.97 -14.05 4.42
CA ALA A 85 -0.64 -14.48 3.06
C ALA A 85 -0.25 -13.29 2.16
N ILE A 86 -0.92 -12.14 2.29
CA ILE A 86 -0.61 -10.91 1.54
C ILE A 86 0.74 -10.32 1.96
N LEU A 87 1.01 -10.31 3.27
CA LEU A 87 2.30 -9.89 3.82
C LEU A 87 3.44 -10.73 3.23
N GLU A 88 3.28 -12.06 3.23
CA GLU A 88 4.28 -12.99 2.71
C GLU A 88 4.45 -12.89 1.19
N GLU A 89 3.36 -12.74 0.43
CA GLU A 89 3.40 -12.53 -1.01
C GLU A 89 4.18 -11.25 -1.36
N SER A 90 3.87 -10.14 -0.70
CA SER A 90 4.54 -8.86 -0.92
C SER A 90 6.03 -8.91 -0.50
N ARG A 91 6.35 -9.69 0.54
CA ARG A 91 7.72 -9.93 0.98
C ARG A 91 8.53 -10.70 -0.05
N LYS A 92 7.95 -11.75 -0.63
CA LYS A 92 8.57 -12.53 -1.71
C LYS A 92 8.82 -11.66 -2.93
N GLU A 93 7.84 -10.85 -3.33
CA GLU A 93 7.95 -9.90 -4.44
C GLU A 93 9.09 -8.89 -4.19
N GLY A 94 9.16 -8.31 -3.00
CA GLY A 94 10.23 -7.39 -2.60
C GLY A 94 11.55 -8.07 -2.23
N LYS A 95 11.63 -9.41 -2.30
CA LYS A 95 12.81 -10.23 -1.93
C LYS A 95 13.40 -9.86 -0.56
N ALA A 96 12.54 -9.53 0.39
CA ALA A 96 12.97 -8.96 1.67
C ALA A 96 13.03 -10.01 2.79
N GLY A 97 13.95 -9.84 3.72
CA GLY A 97 14.02 -10.65 4.95
C GLY A 97 12.92 -10.30 5.94
N VAL A 98 12.90 -10.99 7.08
CA VAL A 98 12.02 -10.69 8.23
C VAL A 98 12.88 -10.39 9.45
N LYS A 99 12.47 -9.40 10.23
CA LYS A 99 13.05 -9.04 11.53
C LYS A 99 11.93 -8.72 12.52
N GLU A 100 12.27 -8.62 13.80
CA GLU A 100 11.30 -8.38 14.87
C GLU A 100 10.42 -7.14 14.61
N GLY A 101 11.03 -6.02 14.18
CA GLY A 101 10.28 -4.80 13.84
C GLY A 101 9.23 -5.01 12.75
N TYR A 102 9.49 -5.90 11.78
CA TYR A 102 8.52 -6.22 10.72
C TYR A 102 7.29 -6.92 11.29
N GLN A 103 7.51 -7.93 12.13
CA GLN A 103 6.43 -8.68 12.75
C GLN A 103 5.57 -7.77 13.63
N ARG A 104 6.22 -6.97 14.47
CA ARG A 104 5.55 -6.00 15.35
C ARG A 104 4.68 -5.01 14.59
N GLN A 105 5.21 -4.37 13.53
CA GLN A 105 4.42 -3.43 12.73
C GLN A 105 3.27 -4.11 11.97
N SER A 106 3.46 -5.36 11.53
CA SER A 106 2.47 -6.12 10.77
C SER A 106 1.29 -6.56 11.62
N GLU A 107 1.55 -7.07 12.83
CA GLU A 107 0.53 -7.57 13.77
C GLU A 107 -0.37 -6.45 14.32
N ASN A 108 0.15 -5.23 14.45
CA ASN A 108 -0.57 -4.10 15.04
C ASN A 108 -1.25 -3.19 14.00
N PHE A 109 -1.43 -3.64 12.76
CA PHE A 109 -2.04 -2.84 11.71
C PHE A 109 -3.51 -3.18 11.45
N LEU A 110 -3.85 -4.45 11.31
CA LEU A 110 -5.19 -4.86 10.85
C LEU A 110 -6.17 -4.86 12.03
N GLU A 111 -7.12 -3.95 11.98
CA GLU A 111 -8.26 -3.90 12.91
C GLU A 111 -9.37 -4.83 12.39
N ILE A 112 -9.88 -5.70 13.26
CA ILE A 112 -10.98 -6.62 12.93
C ILE A 112 -12.08 -6.42 13.96
N HIS A 113 -13.24 -5.92 13.52
CA HIS A 113 -14.40 -5.75 14.36
C HIS A 113 -15.57 -6.59 13.82
N TYR A 114 -16.37 -7.12 14.73
CA TYR A 114 -17.62 -7.77 14.37
C TYR A 114 -18.68 -7.56 15.44
N ALA A 115 -19.92 -7.79 15.05
CA ALA A 115 -21.04 -7.98 15.97
C ALA A 115 -21.90 -9.14 15.44
N ALA A 116 -22.58 -9.83 16.35
CA ALA A 116 -23.49 -10.93 16.03
C ALA A 116 -24.71 -10.84 16.96
N LEU A 117 -25.91 -10.96 16.39
CA LEU A 117 -27.16 -10.98 17.14
C LEU A 117 -28.03 -12.15 16.66
N PRO A 118 -28.79 -12.80 17.57
CA PRO A 118 -29.83 -13.74 17.16
C PRO A 118 -30.81 -13.07 16.19
N LEU A 119 -31.16 -13.77 15.11
CA LEU A 119 -32.19 -13.36 14.17
C LEU A 119 -33.53 -13.97 14.58
N ASP A 120 -33.99 -13.59 15.77
CA ASP A 120 -35.27 -14.01 16.38
C ASP A 120 -36.47 -13.14 15.94
N LYS A 121 -36.18 -11.93 15.46
CA LYS A 121 -37.13 -10.91 14.99
C LYS A 121 -36.93 -10.61 13.51
N SER A 122 -37.74 -9.70 12.94
CA SER A 122 -37.54 -9.24 11.57
C SER A 122 -36.17 -8.57 11.39
N TYR A 123 -35.55 -8.81 10.24
CA TYR A 123 -34.26 -8.23 9.85
C TYR A 123 -34.20 -6.71 10.06
N GLU A 124 -35.30 -6.01 9.73
CA GLU A 124 -35.46 -4.56 9.89
C GLU A 124 -35.19 -4.07 11.32
N LYS A 125 -35.50 -4.88 12.33
CA LYS A 125 -35.26 -4.53 13.74
C LYS A 125 -33.86 -4.90 14.21
N VAL A 126 -33.34 -6.05 13.75
CA VAL A 126 -32.04 -6.57 14.20
C VAL A 126 -30.88 -5.80 13.57
N TYR A 127 -30.98 -5.41 12.30
CA TYR A 127 -29.88 -4.77 11.58
C TYR A 127 -29.43 -3.42 12.18
N PRO A 128 -30.33 -2.47 12.53
CA PRO A 128 -29.91 -1.22 13.19
C PRO A 128 -29.22 -1.44 14.54
N GLU A 129 -29.68 -2.42 15.32
CA GLU A 129 -29.04 -2.76 16.60
C GLU A 129 -27.65 -3.37 16.39
N LEU A 130 -27.50 -4.23 15.38
CA LEU A 130 -26.24 -4.82 14.99
C LEU A 130 -25.20 -3.76 14.58
N GLU A 131 -25.59 -2.78 13.76
CA GLU A 131 -24.73 -1.65 13.37
C GLU A 131 -24.35 -0.77 14.58
N ARG A 132 -25.28 -0.55 15.52
CA ARG A 132 -25.01 0.18 16.76
C ARG A 132 -23.95 -0.54 17.61
N LEU A 133 -24.06 -1.86 17.78
CA LEU A 133 -23.07 -2.66 18.50
C LEU A 133 -21.71 -2.64 17.81
N LEU A 134 -21.69 -2.76 16.48
CA LEU A 134 -20.45 -2.64 15.71
C LEU A 134 -19.80 -1.27 15.89
N GLY A 135 -20.58 -0.20 15.89
CA GLY A 135 -20.11 1.17 16.15
C GLY A 135 -19.50 1.30 17.55
N ALA A 136 -20.14 0.73 18.56
CA ALA A 136 -19.60 0.69 19.92
C ALA A 136 -18.27 -0.09 19.99
N ALA A 137 -18.19 -1.25 19.32
CA ALA A 137 -16.98 -2.05 19.25
C ALA A 137 -15.81 -1.31 18.58
N LYS A 138 -16.07 -0.52 17.53
CA LYS A 138 -15.07 0.36 16.89
C LYS A 138 -14.61 1.49 17.80
N ASN A 139 -15.54 2.08 18.55
CA ASN A 139 -15.24 3.18 19.48
C ASN A 139 -14.46 2.73 20.72
N GLY A 140 -14.46 1.43 21.02
CA GLY A 140 -13.61 0.87 22.08
C GLY A 140 -12.12 1.12 21.87
N ARG A 141 -11.68 1.45 20.64
CA ARG A 141 -10.29 1.83 20.26
C ARG A 141 -9.24 1.05 21.05
N ILE A 142 -9.30 -0.27 21.00
CA ILE A 142 -8.25 -1.11 21.57
C ILE A 142 -7.00 -0.90 20.72
N PHE A 143 -6.03 -0.15 21.22
CA PHE A 143 -4.76 0.08 20.54
C PHE A 143 -3.61 -0.52 21.36
N SER A 144 -2.67 -1.16 20.67
CA SER A 144 -1.38 -1.51 21.25
C SER A 144 -0.47 -0.29 21.17
N GLN A 145 0.09 0.14 22.29
CA GLN A 145 1.13 1.17 22.26
C GLN A 145 2.41 0.56 21.67
N MET A 146 2.81 1.07 20.50
CA MET A 146 4.09 0.71 19.88
C MET A 146 5.11 1.80 20.16
N GLU A 147 6.18 1.47 20.87
CA GLU A 147 7.33 2.36 21.02
C GLU A 147 8.23 2.26 19.80
N GLU A 148 8.31 3.35 19.03
CA GLU A 148 9.08 3.41 17.79
C GLU A 148 9.97 4.66 17.74
N TRP A 149 11.28 4.43 17.89
CA TRP A 149 12.33 5.45 17.85
C TRP A 149 13.12 5.33 16.54
N GLY A 150 13.20 6.39 15.72
CA GLY A 150 13.97 6.35 14.47
C GLY A 150 13.37 7.14 13.32
N LYS A 151 13.95 6.95 12.13
CA LYS A 151 13.48 7.60 10.90
C LYS A 151 12.09 7.07 10.55
N LYS A 152 11.17 7.97 10.25
CA LYS A 152 9.80 7.60 9.86
C LYS A 152 9.71 7.25 8.37
N CYS A 153 8.77 6.36 8.08
CA CYS A 153 8.48 5.89 6.74
C CYS A 153 8.22 7.08 5.79
N SER A 154 8.86 7.06 4.62
CA SER A 154 8.71 8.10 3.60
C SER A 154 7.32 8.11 2.94
N LEU A 155 6.51 7.07 3.14
CA LEU A 155 5.16 6.94 2.60
C LEU A 155 4.09 7.36 3.59
N CYS A 156 4.05 6.76 4.79
CA CYS A 156 3.03 7.10 5.79
C CYS A 156 3.44 8.14 6.82
N GLY A 157 4.73 8.35 7.08
CA GLY A 157 5.21 9.24 8.14
C GLY A 157 4.95 8.77 9.59
N GLU A 158 4.19 7.69 9.80
CA GLU A 158 3.78 7.21 11.13
C GLU A 158 4.78 6.23 11.74
N ARG A 159 5.11 5.18 10.98
CA ARG A 159 5.88 4.04 11.48
C ARG A 159 7.36 4.18 11.18
N ASN A 160 8.21 3.56 11.98
CA ASN A 160 9.65 3.49 11.71
C ASN A 160 9.93 2.82 10.36
N VAL A 161 10.97 3.30 9.68
CA VAL A 161 11.53 2.64 8.51
C VAL A 161 12.09 1.29 8.94
N LEU A 162 11.76 0.26 8.17
CA LEU A 162 12.38 -1.06 8.25
C LEU A 162 13.12 -1.36 6.95
N PHE A 163 12.51 -1.07 5.81
CA PHE A 163 13.05 -1.37 4.50
C PHE A 163 13.72 -0.13 3.91
N TYR A 164 14.96 -0.30 3.44
CA TYR A 164 15.72 0.77 2.83
C TYR A 164 16.50 0.24 1.62
N ARG A 165 16.85 1.13 0.70
CA ARG A 165 17.73 0.78 -0.41
C ARG A 165 19.14 0.59 0.12
N ASP A 166 19.73 -0.57 -0.18
CA ASP A 166 21.14 -0.82 0.05
C ASP A 166 21.97 0.10 -0.86
N SER A 167 22.27 1.29 -0.35
CA SER A 167 23.40 2.10 -0.81
C SER A 167 24.59 1.68 0.04
N LYS A 168 25.84 1.90 -0.40
CA LYS A 168 27.06 1.56 0.34
C LYS A 168 27.14 2.28 1.71
N ILE A 169 26.27 1.94 2.64
CA ILE A 169 26.25 2.34 4.06
C ILE A 169 27.12 1.31 4.78
N SER A 170 28.35 1.16 4.32
CA SER A 170 29.40 0.51 5.09
C SER A 170 30.14 1.61 5.83
N ASN A 171 30.07 1.59 7.16
CA ASN A 171 31.01 2.24 8.09
C ASN A 171 30.90 3.76 8.35
N LYS A 172 29.70 4.34 8.49
CA LYS A 172 29.60 5.66 9.14
C LYS A 172 29.09 5.53 10.57
N LYS A 173 29.87 6.06 11.52
CA LYS A 173 29.46 6.28 12.92
C LYS A 173 28.08 6.94 12.95
N TYR A 174 27.20 6.51 13.85
CA TYR A 174 25.84 7.06 13.93
C TYR A 174 25.88 8.51 14.39
N HIS A 175 25.47 9.42 13.49
CA HIS A 175 25.40 10.85 13.74
C HIS A 175 23.94 11.32 13.67
N TYR A 176 23.53 12.15 14.64
CA TYR A 176 22.29 12.92 14.57
C TYR A 176 22.66 14.40 14.36
N GLY A 177 22.49 14.89 13.14
CA GLY A 177 23.10 16.16 12.72
C GLY A 177 24.63 16.08 12.75
N SER A 178 25.28 17.05 13.40
CA SER A 178 26.74 17.08 13.56
C SER A 178 27.26 16.34 14.81
N ARG A 179 26.36 15.77 15.65
CA ARG A 179 26.74 15.16 16.93
C ARG A 179 26.80 13.64 16.83
N GLN A 180 27.86 13.07 17.38
CA GLN A 180 27.99 11.63 17.58
C GLN A 180 27.12 11.20 18.77
N LEU A 181 26.33 10.14 18.58
CA LEU A 181 25.47 9.59 19.63
C LEU A 181 26.29 8.89 20.72
N LYS A 182 25.83 8.97 21.98
CA LYS A 182 26.42 8.32 23.16
C LYS A 182 25.31 7.87 24.13
N GLY A 183 25.60 6.89 24.98
CA GLY A 183 24.69 6.42 26.04
C GLY A 183 23.43 5.74 25.50
N GLU A 184 22.31 5.90 26.20
CA GLU A 184 21.01 5.28 25.84
C GLU A 184 20.50 5.65 24.43
N LEU A 185 20.89 6.83 23.93
CA LEU A 185 20.53 7.23 22.56
C LEU A 185 21.27 6.42 21.49
N LEU A 186 22.49 5.95 21.80
CA LEU A 186 23.28 5.11 20.91
C LEU A 186 22.69 3.70 20.86
N SER A 187 22.37 3.11 22.01
CA SER A 187 21.75 1.78 22.07
C SER A 187 20.38 1.76 21.39
N ALA A 188 19.55 2.78 21.57
CA ALA A 188 18.27 2.90 20.85
C ALA A 188 18.45 2.99 19.32
N PHE A 189 19.50 3.70 18.85
CA PHE A 189 19.83 3.76 17.43
C PHE A 189 20.37 2.44 16.89
N GLU A 190 21.20 1.73 17.66
CA GLU A 190 21.71 0.40 17.31
C GLU A 190 20.56 -0.59 17.16
N THR A 191 19.63 -0.65 18.11
CA THR A 191 18.42 -1.50 18.02
C THR A 191 17.55 -1.12 16.82
N TYR A 192 17.39 0.16 16.51
CA TYR A 192 16.70 0.60 15.29
C TYR A 192 17.42 0.11 14.03
N HIS A 193 18.74 0.23 13.98
CA HIS A 193 19.57 -0.23 12.85
C HIS A 193 19.56 -1.75 12.69
N GLU A 194 19.56 -2.50 13.80
CA GLU A 194 19.40 -3.95 13.79
C GLU A 194 18.08 -4.38 13.16
N ASN A 195 17.03 -3.58 13.26
CA ASN A 195 15.72 -3.85 12.64
C ASN A 195 15.64 -3.47 11.15
N LEU A 196 16.66 -2.82 10.59
CA LEU A 196 16.67 -2.45 9.18
C LEU A 196 16.92 -3.66 8.27
N ILE A 197 16.19 -3.72 7.17
CA ILE A 197 16.20 -4.76 6.16
C ILE A 197 16.64 -4.12 4.82
N PRO A 198 17.88 -4.35 4.37
CA PRO A 198 18.34 -3.83 3.10
C PRO A 198 17.62 -4.54 1.95
N LEU A 199 17.15 -3.76 0.97
CA LEU A 199 16.62 -4.30 -0.28
C LEU A 199 17.71 -4.30 -1.35
N LYS A 200 17.90 -5.46 -2.00
CA LYS A 200 18.87 -5.62 -3.11
C LYS A 200 18.46 -4.75 -4.30
N GLN A 201 19.46 -4.21 -4.99
CA GLN A 201 19.33 -3.17 -6.01
C GLN A 201 18.60 -3.64 -7.29
N ASP A 202 18.57 -4.95 -7.56
CA ASP A 202 18.01 -5.52 -8.78
C ASP A 202 16.47 -5.57 -8.73
N GLY A 203 15.85 -4.52 -9.29
CA GLY A 203 14.40 -4.43 -9.53
C GLY A 203 13.62 -3.61 -8.51
N VAL A 204 14.28 -2.97 -7.54
CA VAL A 204 13.59 -2.22 -6.48
C VAL A 204 13.60 -0.71 -6.75
N THR A 205 12.43 -0.15 -7.06
CA THR A 205 12.21 1.29 -7.31
C THR A 205 12.05 2.10 -6.01
N LEU A 206 12.94 1.90 -5.03
CA LEU A 206 13.07 2.87 -3.93
C LEU A 206 14.04 3.96 -4.34
N ALA A 207 13.63 5.22 -4.16
CA ALA A 207 14.56 6.34 -4.33
C ALA A 207 15.68 6.25 -3.28
N GLU A 208 16.84 6.84 -3.54
CA GLU A 208 18.07 6.71 -2.72
C GLU A 208 17.87 6.99 -1.21
N ARG A 209 16.92 7.86 -0.86
CA ARG A 209 16.61 8.22 0.54
C ARG A 209 15.24 7.72 1.02
N GLU A 210 14.53 6.96 0.19
CA GLU A 210 13.22 6.40 0.52
C GLU A 210 13.39 5.21 1.47
N GLY A 211 12.65 5.22 2.56
CA GLY A 211 12.55 4.11 3.50
C GLY A 211 11.09 3.78 3.80
N LEU A 212 10.75 2.50 3.85
CA LEU A 212 9.39 2.02 4.05
C LEU A 212 9.25 1.28 5.39
N CYS A 213 8.11 1.46 6.06
CA CYS A 213 7.66 0.58 7.13
C CYS A 213 7.07 -0.72 6.54
N ALA A 214 6.78 -1.73 7.35
CA ALA A 214 6.17 -2.99 6.92
C ALA A 214 4.90 -2.79 6.09
N ILE A 215 3.97 -1.97 6.58
CA ILE A 215 2.66 -1.76 5.94
C ILE A 215 2.79 -1.07 4.58
N CYS A 216 3.68 -0.08 4.47
CA CYS A 216 3.91 0.64 3.23
C CYS A 216 4.74 -0.20 2.24
N PHE A 217 5.66 -1.02 2.74
CA PHE A 217 6.36 -2.01 1.95
C PHE A 217 5.36 -3.03 1.35
N THR A 218 4.44 -3.58 2.16
CA THR A 218 3.39 -4.48 1.68
C THR A 218 2.59 -3.84 0.56
N LYS A 219 2.12 -2.58 0.71
CA LYS A 219 1.42 -1.87 -0.37
C LYS A 219 2.27 -1.75 -1.64
N ARG A 220 3.53 -1.34 -1.51
CA ARG A 220 4.43 -1.10 -2.66
C ARG A 220 4.69 -2.36 -3.47
N PHE A 221 4.85 -3.49 -2.78
CA PHE A 221 5.20 -4.77 -3.38
C PHE A 221 4.01 -5.73 -3.52
N TYR A 222 2.80 -5.28 -3.22
CA TYR A 222 1.61 -6.06 -3.50
C TYR A 222 1.46 -6.22 -5.03
N PRO A 223 1.32 -7.46 -5.54
CA PRO A 223 1.21 -7.70 -6.98
C PRO A 223 -0.14 -7.20 -7.47
N VAL A 224 -0.13 -6.04 -8.13
CA VAL A 224 -1.29 -5.45 -8.78
C VAL A 224 -1.05 -5.28 -10.27
N SER A 225 -2.13 -5.33 -11.05
CA SER A 225 -2.11 -4.95 -12.46
C SER A 225 -1.60 -3.51 -12.62
N LYS A 226 -1.10 -3.18 -13.82
CA LYS A 226 -0.68 -1.80 -14.13
C LYS A 226 -1.86 -0.87 -13.84
N PHE A 227 -1.61 0.16 -13.04
CA PHE A 227 -2.57 1.22 -12.73
C PHE A 227 -1.97 2.54 -13.21
N PRO A 228 -2.73 3.38 -13.93
CA PRO A 228 -2.17 4.56 -14.56
C PRO A 228 -1.65 5.57 -13.53
N SER A 229 -0.56 6.24 -13.85
CA SER A 229 -0.03 7.33 -13.03
C SER A 229 -0.96 8.56 -13.09
N THR A 230 -0.84 9.50 -12.16
CA THR A 230 -1.61 10.77 -12.25
C THR A 230 -1.26 11.53 -13.52
N ALA A 231 0.00 11.45 -13.97
CA ALA A 231 0.47 12.01 -15.23
C ALA A 231 -0.21 11.34 -16.43
N GLU A 232 -0.29 10.00 -16.44
CA GLU A 232 -0.99 9.25 -17.49
C GLU A 232 -2.49 9.59 -17.54
N ILE A 233 -3.14 9.69 -16.37
CA ILE A 233 -4.55 10.07 -16.27
C ILE A 233 -4.77 11.50 -16.82
N ALA A 234 -3.93 12.44 -16.42
CA ALA A 234 -4.02 13.84 -16.86
C ALA A 234 -3.84 13.99 -18.38
N LEU A 235 -3.04 13.11 -18.99
CA LEU A 235 -2.73 13.15 -20.41
C LEU A 235 -3.51 12.10 -21.22
N MET A 236 -4.50 11.41 -20.64
CA MET A 236 -5.10 10.21 -21.24
C MET A 236 -5.68 10.49 -22.64
N ASP A 237 -6.45 11.56 -22.79
CA ASP A 237 -7.00 12.00 -24.08
C ASP A 237 -5.89 12.35 -25.09
N THR A 238 -4.91 13.15 -24.68
CA THR A 238 -3.77 13.52 -25.53
C THR A 238 -2.95 12.30 -25.95
N LEU A 239 -2.68 11.37 -25.04
CA LEU A 239 -1.89 10.17 -25.30
C LEU A 239 -2.62 9.19 -26.24
N GLN A 240 -3.96 9.17 -26.20
CA GLN A 240 -4.79 8.42 -27.12
C GLN A 240 -4.73 9.02 -28.54
N LYS A 241 -4.88 10.35 -28.67
CA LYS A 241 -4.75 11.06 -29.97
C LYS A 241 -3.36 10.91 -30.60
N LEU A 242 -2.33 10.73 -29.78
CA LEU A 242 -0.93 10.59 -30.19
C LEU A 242 -0.45 9.13 -30.31
N GLU A 243 -1.32 8.14 -30.10
CA GLU A 243 -0.91 6.72 -30.06
C GLU A 243 -0.25 6.24 -31.37
N SER A 244 -0.72 6.75 -32.51
CA SER A 244 -0.19 6.44 -33.84
C SER A 244 1.04 7.27 -34.22
N GLU A 245 1.39 8.31 -33.46
CA GLU A 245 2.42 9.26 -33.87
C GLU A 245 3.83 8.68 -33.67
N PRO A 246 4.70 8.70 -34.70
CA PRO A 246 6.06 8.20 -34.60
C PRO A 246 6.90 9.01 -33.59
N GLU A 247 6.59 10.28 -33.37
CA GLU A 247 7.23 11.15 -32.38
C GLU A 247 7.06 10.61 -30.95
N LYS A 248 5.87 10.08 -30.61
CA LYS A 248 5.59 9.49 -29.30
C LYS A 248 6.48 8.26 -29.08
N LYS A 249 6.46 7.32 -30.03
CA LYS A 249 7.27 6.10 -29.97
C LYS A 249 8.77 6.41 -29.91
N LYS A 250 9.22 7.40 -30.70
CA LYS A 250 10.61 7.84 -30.70
C LYS A 250 11.00 8.41 -29.35
N LEU A 251 10.17 9.28 -28.75
CA LEU A 251 10.40 9.85 -27.43
C LEU A 251 10.53 8.74 -26.38
N GLU A 252 9.57 7.82 -26.31
CA GLU A 252 9.56 6.72 -25.34
C GLU A 252 10.77 5.78 -25.48
N SER A 253 11.21 5.54 -26.72
CA SER A 253 12.36 4.67 -27.01
C SER A 253 13.70 5.21 -26.49
N LEU A 254 13.82 6.52 -26.22
CA LEU A 254 15.07 7.13 -25.74
C LEU A 254 15.50 6.61 -24.36
N LEU A 255 14.56 6.07 -23.57
CA LEU A 255 14.81 5.57 -22.22
C LEU A 255 14.70 4.04 -22.09
N SER A 256 14.67 3.30 -23.20
CA SER A 256 14.83 1.83 -23.27
C SER A 256 14.04 1.06 -22.19
N GLY A 257 12.77 1.40 -21.97
CA GLY A 257 11.89 0.71 -21.00
C GLY A 257 11.86 1.31 -19.59
N LYS A 258 12.60 2.40 -19.33
CA LYS A 258 12.48 3.22 -18.09
C LYS A 258 11.55 4.41 -18.25
N TRP A 259 10.57 4.32 -19.16
CA TRP A 259 9.64 5.41 -19.41
C TRP A 259 8.68 5.61 -18.23
N ASP A 260 8.48 6.85 -17.83
CA ASP A 260 7.52 7.29 -16.81
C ASP A 260 6.71 8.43 -17.43
N GLU A 261 5.38 8.37 -17.34
CA GLU A 261 4.50 9.35 -17.99
C GLU A 261 4.69 10.77 -17.41
N GLN A 262 5.33 10.93 -16.25
CA GLN A 262 5.76 12.24 -15.73
C GLN A 262 6.76 12.95 -16.65
N LEU A 263 7.48 12.23 -17.51
CA LEU A 263 8.47 12.80 -18.44
C LEU A 263 7.84 13.52 -19.64
N TYR A 264 6.51 13.46 -19.78
CA TYR A 264 5.77 14.33 -20.71
C TYR A 264 5.66 15.78 -20.23
N PHE A 265 6.00 16.06 -18.96
CA PHE A 265 5.99 17.39 -18.36
C PHE A 265 7.40 17.97 -18.37
N GLU A 266 7.57 19.17 -18.92
CA GLU A 266 8.87 19.82 -19.08
C GLU A 266 9.57 20.09 -17.75
N GLU A 267 8.79 20.32 -16.70
CA GLU A 267 9.23 20.56 -15.33
C GLU A 267 10.02 19.36 -14.75
N ASN A 268 9.77 18.15 -15.27
CA ASN A 268 10.46 16.93 -14.87
C ASN A 268 11.72 16.65 -15.74
N LEU A 269 11.96 17.42 -16.80
CA LEU A 269 13.17 17.34 -17.63
C LEU A 269 14.32 18.16 -17.03
N THR A 270 14.75 17.78 -15.84
CA THR A 270 15.88 18.40 -15.13
C THR A 270 16.97 17.37 -14.80
N GLN A 271 18.21 17.83 -14.67
CA GLN A 271 19.33 16.98 -14.27
C GLN A 271 19.10 16.35 -12.89
N GLU A 272 18.55 17.12 -11.96
CA GLU A 272 18.23 16.68 -10.59
C GLU A 272 17.19 15.55 -10.59
N TYR A 273 16.12 15.67 -11.40
CA TYR A 273 15.13 14.62 -11.56
C TYR A 273 15.77 13.34 -12.12
N PHE A 274 16.58 13.47 -13.16
CA PHE A 274 17.23 12.33 -13.80
C PHE A 274 18.18 11.60 -12.85
N GLN A 275 18.97 12.34 -12.08
CA GLN A 275 19.84 11.78 -11.04
C GLN A 275 19.02 11.06 -9.96
N LYS A 276 17.96 11.69 -9.45
CA LYS A 276 17.10 11.14 -8.40
C LYS A 276 16.46 9.81 -8.80
N TYR A 277 16.05 9.66 -10.06
CA TYR A 277 15.40 8.46 -10.59
C TYR A 277 16.32 7.53 -11.39
N ASN A 278 17.64 7.77 -11.35
CA ASN A 278 18.66 6.96 -12.04
C ASN A 278 18.39 6.80 -13.55
N LEU A 279 18.06 7.93 -14.17
CA LEU A 279 17.86 8.10 -15.62
C LEU A 279 19.16 8.64 -16.26
N PRO A 280 19.42 8.29 -17.54
CA PRO A 280 20.62 8.72 -18.26
C PRO A 280 20.59 10.23 -18.53
N VAL A 281 21.39 11.00 -17.77
CA VAL A 281 21.46 12.47 -17.86
C VAL A 281 21.91 12.92 -19.25
N GLU A 282 22.74 12.14 -19.92
CA GLU A 282 23.22 12.39 -21.29
C GLU A 282 22.08 12.42 -22.32
N LYS A 283 20.93 11.78 -22.04
CA LYS A 283 19.74 11.80 -22.92
C LYS A 283 18.84 13.00 -22.70
N LEU A 284 19.09 13.82 -21.69
CA LEU A 284 18.20 14.91 -21.28
C LEU A 284 17.93 15.92 -22.41
N ASN A 285 18.97 16.34 -23.12
CA ASN A 285 18.83 17.31 -24.21
C ASN A 285 18.07 16.74 -25.41
N ASP A 286 18.27 15.45 -25.70
CA ASP A 286 17.55 14.76 -26.78
C ASP A 286 16.08 14.59 -26.43
N LEU A 287 15.77 14.26 -25.17
CA LEU A 287 14.41 14.17 -24.65
C LEU A 287 13.68 15.51 -24.73
N LYS A 288 14.32 16.62 -24.33
CA LYS A 288 13.73 17.97 -24.47
C LYS A 288 13.36 18.30 -25.91
N LYS A 289 14.27 18.04 -26.86
CA LYS A 289 14.02 18.27 -28.30
C LYS A 289 12.92 17.37 -28.85
N ALA A 290 12.84 16.12 -28.40
CA ALA A 290 11.80 15.19 -28.83
C ALA A 290 10.43 15.55 -28.24
N LEU A 291 10.39 16.01 -26.99
CA LEU A 291 9.15 16.43 -26.33
C LEU A 291 8.55 17.68 -27.00
N ASP A 292 9.36 18.70 -27.31
CA ASP A 292 8.90 19.90 -28.04
C ASP A 292 8.23 19.55 -29.38
N LYS A 293 8.80 18.57 -30.11
CA LYS A 293 8.20 18.07 -31.36
C LYS A 293 6.86 17.39 -31.11
N LEU A 294 6.77 16.54 -30.08
CA LEU A 294 5.53 15.85 -29.75
C LEU A 294 4.45 16.82 -29.28
N GLN A 295 4.79 17.86 -28.51
CA GLN A 295 3.85 18.88 -28.08
C GLN A 295 3.29 19.71 -29.24
N LYS A 296 4.11 19.99 -30.27
CA LYS A 296 3.62 20.61 -31.51
C LYS A 296 2.58 19.73 -32.20
N LYS A 297 2.85 18.42 -32.28
CA LYS A 297 1.90 17.43 -32.81
C LYS A 297 0.63 17.32 -31.97
N ALA A 298 0.75 17.38 -30.64
CA ALA A 298 -0.40 17.41 -29.74
C ALA A 298 -1.31 18.60 -30.06
N LYS A 299 -0.74 19.80 -30.20
CA LYS A 299 -1.50 21.02 -30.55
C LYS A 299 -2.21 20.93 -31.90
N GLU A 300 -1.62 20.25 -32.89
CA GLU A 300 -2.25 20.02 -34.20
C GLU A 300 -3.49 19.12 -34.11
N LYS A 301 -3.58 18.25 -33.09
CA LYS A 301 -4.67 17.29 -32.91
C LYS A 301 -5.77 17.72 -31.95
N GLY A 302 -5.65 18.93 -31.37
CA GLY A 302 -6.54 19.45 -30.33
C GLY A 302 -6.49 18.62 -29.07
#